data_AF-A0A956IEB6-F1
#
_entry.id   AF-A0A956IEB6-F1
#
_cell.length_a   1.000
_cell.length_b   1.000
_cell.length_c   1.000
_cell.angle_alpha   90.00
_cell.angle_beta   90.00
_cell.angle_gamma   90.00
#
_symmetry.space_group_name_H-M   'P 1'
#
loop_
_entity.id
_entity.type
_entity.pdbx_description
1 polymer ?
#
loop_
_entity_poly.entity_id
_entity_poly.type
_entity_poly.pdbx_seq_one_letter_code
_entity_poly.pdbx_strand_id
1 'polypeptide(L)'
;GAGLALHAGRRALRRWARVTFVLGALGLLAPGLWPAGRALLRKARVVQQLPEVAAFDGPGDAAVFRTLDGGEVAVVPPPSVWREATRGRVGEITFHAGFRNPRLLVDNPFASWAGYQALMISLWSPEDAPFEVVLRIDDEAATLAMDDRFHRRFALVPGPNELRIPLADIRLSPTTRELDLGDLENLVLFMDRPARDHRLFVERLWLE
;
A
#
# COMPACT_ATOMS: atom_id res chain seq x y z
N GLY A 1 -3.28 -3.85 -71.36
CA GLY A 1 -2.79 -4.69 -70.26
C GLY A 1 -1.93 -3.96 -69.22
N ALA A 2 -1.08 -3.00 -69.59
CA ALA A 2 -0.02 -2.49 -68.69
C ALA A 2 -0.46 -1.44 -67.63
N GLY A 3 -1.53 -0.65 -67.88
CA GLY A 3 -1.94 0.45 -66.98
C GLY A 3 -2.56 0.01 -65.65
N LEU A 4 -3.23 -1.15 -65.62
CA LEU A 4 -3.91 -1.68 -64.43
C LEU A 4 -2.92 -2.30 -63.42
N ALA A 5 -1.84 -2.92 -63.89
CA ALA A 5 -0.81 -3.53 -63.04
C ALA A 5 0.00 -2.48 -62.25
N LEU A 6 0.34 -1.35 -62.88
CA LEU A 6 1.07 -0.25 -62.23
C LEU A 6 0.23 0.49 -61.18
N HIS A 7 -1.09 0.57 -61.38
CA HIS A 7 -2.03 1.15 -60.41
C HIS A 7 -2.31 0.24 -59.21
N ALA A 8 -2.19 -1.08 -59.37
CA ALA A 8 -2.30 -2.05 -58.27
C ALA A 8 -1.06 -2.03 -57.37
N GLY A 9 0.14 -2.01 -57.95
CA GLY A 9 1.41 -1.97 -57.22
C GLY A 9 1.60 -0.70 -56.37
N ARG A 10 1.22 0.49 -56.90
CA ARG A 10 1.27 1.76 -56.16
C ARG A 10 0.29 1.81 -54.99
N ARG A 11 -0.86 1.13 -55.09
CA ARG A 11 -1.84 1.00 -54.01
C ARG A 11 -1.35 0.06 -52.92
N ALA A 12 -0.72 -1.05 -53.28
CA ALA A 12 -0.10 -1.97 -52.33
C ALA A 12 1.06 -1.27 -51.57
N LEU A 13 1.99 -0.61 -52.26
CA LEU A 13 3.09 0.12 -51.60
C LEU A 13 2.60 1.20 -50.64
N ARG A 14 1.58 1.97 -51.03
CA ARG A 14 0.96 2.99 -50.17
C ARG A 14 0.25 2.38 -48.95
N ARG A 15 -0.32 1.17 -49.07
CA ARG A 15 -0.89 0.44 -47.93
C ARG A 15 0.21 -0.03 -46.98
N TRP A 16 1.29 -0.64 -47.49
CA TRP A 16 2.40 -1.09 -46.67
C TRP A 16 3.11 0.07 -45.98
N ALA A 17 3.36 1.19 -46.67
CA ALA A 17 3.95 2.40 -46.09
C ALA A 17 3.07 3.02 -44.98
N ARG A 18 1.74 2.97 -45.13
CA ARG A 18 0.80 3.40 -44.08
C ARG A 18 0.83 2.46 -42.88
N VAL A 19 0.91 1.15 -43.11
CA VAL A 19 1.01 0.15 -42.03
C VAL A 19 2.31 0.34 -41.25
N THR A 20 3.46 0.49 -41.90
CA THR A 20 4.74 0.74 -41.20
C THR A 20 4.74 2.08 -40.48
N PHE A 21 4.16 3.14 -41.06
CA PHE A 21 4.05 4.43 -40.38
C PHE A 21 3.19 4.35 -39.11
N VAL A 22 2.03 3.67 -39.18
CA VAL A 22 1.13 3.48 -38.01
C VAL A 22 1.80 2.64 -36.93
N LEU A 23 2.49 1.55 -37.30
CA LEU A 23 3.21 0.71 -36.33
C LEU A 23 4.39 1.45 -35.68
N GLY A 24 5.13 2.27 -36.45
CA GLY A 24 6.19 3.12 -35.92
C GLY A 24 5.67 4.19 -34.95
N ALA A 25 4.54 4.82 -35.29
CA ALA A 25 3.89 5.81 -34.42
C ALA A 25 3.35 5.18 -33.11
N LEU A 26 2.74 4.00 -33.18
CA LEU A 26 2.31 3.24 -32.00
C LEU A 26 3.51 2.83 -31.12
N GLY A 27 4.62 2.42 -31.75
CA GLY A 27 5.87 2.11 -31.05
C GLY A 27 6.50 3.30 -30.32
N LEU A 28 6.32 4.53 -30.84
CA LEU A 28 6.81 5.76 -30.19
C LEU A 28 5.91 6.24 -29.03
N LEU A 29 4.62 5.91 -29.06
CA LEU A 29 3.68 6.25 -27.98
C LEU A 29 3.70 5.23 -26.84
N ALA A 30 4.07 3.98 -27.11
CA ALA A 30 4.09 2.91 -26.12
C ALA A 30 4.98 3.19 -24.87
N PRO A 31 6.19 3.79 -24.97
CA PRO A 31 7.01 4.10 -23.80
C PRO A 31 6.40 5.18 -22.90
N GLY A 32 5.64 6.12 -23.47
CA GLY A 32 4.95 7.17 -22.70
C GLY A 32 3.71 6.66 -21.97
N LEU A 33 3.03 5.66 -22.54
CA LEU A 33 1.87 5.01 -21.92
C LEU A 33 2.26 3.86 -20.99
N TRP A 34 3.48 3.35 -21.08
CA TRP A 34 3.97 2.22 -20.28
C TRP A 34 3.92 2.47 -18.76
N PRO A 35 4.35 3.63 -18.21
CA PRO A 35 4.23 3.92 -16.78
C PRO A 35 2.77 3.99 -16.33
N ALA A 36 1.91 4.64 -17.11
CA ALA A 36 0.48 4.78 -16.81
C ALA A 36 -0.26 3.43 -16.86
N GLY A 37 0.04 2.61 -17.87
CA GLY A 37 -0.48 1.25 -17.98
C GLY A 37 -0.04 0.37 -16.81
N ARG A 38 1.22 0.48 -16.36
CA ARG A 38 1.70 -0.23 -15.16
C ARG A 38 1.00 0.26 -13.88
N ALA A 39 0.74 1.55 -13.74
CA ALA A 39 0.01 2.10 -12.59
C ALA A 39 -1.46 1.62 -12.57
N LEU A 40 -2.14 1.61 -13.72
CA LEU A 40 -3.50 1.11 -13.87
C LEU A 40 -3.59 -0.41 -13.65
N LEU A 41 -2.63 -1.19 -14.15
CA LEU A 41 -2.57 -2.63 -13.92
C LEU A 41 -2.27 -2.98 -12.46
N ARG A 42 -1.46 -2.17 -11.76
CA ARG A 42 -1.29 -2.29 -10.30
C ARG A 42 -2.60 -1.99 -9.57
N LYS A 43 -3.30 -0.90 -9.90
CA LYS A 43 -4.64 -0.61 -9.37
C LYS A 43 -5.65 -1.73 -9.65
N ALA A 44 -5.69 -2.26 -10.87
CA ALA A 44 -6.61 -3.34 -11.24
C ALA A 44 -6.30 -4.67 -10.52
N ARG A 45 -5.02 -4.97 -10.25
CA ARG A 45 -4.60 -6.15 -9.50
C ARG A 45 -4.85 -6.01 -7.98
N VAL A 46 -4.89 -4.78 -7.48
CA VAL A 46 -5.32 -4.39 -6.12
C VAL A 46 -6.84 -4.46 -5.97
N VAL A 47 -7.60 -4.06 -7.00
CA VAL A 47 -9.07 -4.10 -7.03
C VAL A 47 -9.64 -5.53 -7.08
N GLN A 48 -8.86 -6.51 -7.55
CA GLN A 48 -9.29 -7.90 -7.58
C GLN A 48 -8.62 -8.71 -6.47
N GLN A 49 -9.34 -8.78 -5.34
CA GLN A 49 -9.39 -9.91 -4.42
C GLN A 49 -8.16 -10.10 -3.52
N LEU A 50 -8.21 -9.44 -2.37
CA LEU A 50 -8.18 -10.02 -1.02
C LEU A 50 -8.44 -8.85 -0.06
N PRO A 51 -9.11 -9.04 1.09
CA PRO A 51 -9.29 -7.97 2.07
C PRO A 51 -7.98 -7.61 2.79
N GLU A 52 -6.82 -7.88 2.19
CA GLU A 52 -5.51 -7.76 2.80
C GLU A 52 -4.82 -6.50 2.32
N VAL A 53 -4.54 -5.60 3.26
CA VAL A 53 -3.74 -4.41 2.99
C VAL A 53 -2.26 -4.79 2.89
N ALA A 54 -1.78 -5.76 3.67
CA ALA A 54 -0.43 -6.31 3.57
C ALA A 54 -0.35 -7.73 4.16
N ALA A 55 0.33 -8.65 3.47
CA ALA A 55 0.49 -10.06 3.87
C ALA A 55 1.96 -10.50 4.06
N PHE A 56 2.93 -9.71 3.57
CA PHE A 56 4.38 -9.95 3.66
C PHE A 56 4.86 -11.35 3.20
N ASP A 57 4.10 -12.07 2.38
CA ASP A 57 4.43 -13.40 1.86
C ASP A 57 5.64 -13.37 0.91
N GLY A 58 5.81 -12.28 0.17
CA GLY A 58 6.83 -12.10 -0.86
C GLY A 58 7.80 -10.95 -0.58
N PRO A 59 9.05 -11.00 -1.08
CA PRO A 59 10.01 -9.90 -0.94
C PRO A 59 9.52 -8.55 -1.51
N GLY A 60 8.57 -8.59 -2.44
CA GLY A 60 7.97 -7.39 -3.05
C GLY A 60 6.89 -6.73 -2.19
N ASP A 61 6.41 -7.38 -1.14
CA ASP A 61 5.24 -6.92 -0.38
C ASP A 61 5.58 -5.72 0.51
N ALA A 62 6.84 -5.59 0.93
CA ALA A 62 7.35 -4.37 1.57
C ALA A 62 7.20 -3.13 0.69
N ALA A 63 7.14 -3.25 -0.65
CA ALA A 63 7.03 -2.11 -1.55
C ALA A 63 5.66 -1.41 -1.49
N VAL A 64 4.67 -1.99 -0.80
CA VAL A 64 3.40 -1.33 -0.46
C VAL A 64 3.64 -0.16 0.51
N PHE A 65 4.67 -0.26 1.35
CA PHE A 65 5.02 0.77 2.31
C PHE A 65 6.05 1.74 1.75
N ARG A 66 5.75 3.03 1.83
CA ARG A 66 6.74 4.09 1.77
C ARG A 66 7.29 4.32 3.18
N THR A 67 8.59 4.19 3.33
CA THR A 67 9.30 4.48 4.56
C THR A 67 9.72 5.95 4.60
N LEU A 68 9.49 6.63 5.72
CA LEU A 68 9.81 8.05 5.90
C LEU A 68 10.39 8.29 7.29
N ASP A 69 11.25 9.30 7.38
CA ASP A 69 11.75 9.86 8.65
C ASP A 69 12.28 8.80 9.65
N GLY A 70 13.04 7.81 9.19
CA GLY A 70 13.62 6.79 10.06
C GLY A 70 12.71 5.60 10.37
N GLY A 71 11.61 5.42 9.64
CA GLY A 71 10.94 4.12 9.55
C GLY A 71 11.65 3.22 8.54
N GLU A 72 11.70 1.92 8.79
CA GLU A 72 12.23 0.91 7.86
C GLU A 72 11.32 -0.32 7.85
N VAL A 73 11.29 -1.03 6.71
CA VAL A 73 10.58 -2.31 6.58
C VAL A 73 11.37 -3.28 5.72
N ALA A 74 11.43 -4.54 6.17
CA ALA A 74 11.98 -5.64 5.43
C ALA A 74 11.09 -6.86 5.56
N VAL A 75 10.96 -7.64 4.48
CA VAL A 75 10.28 -8.95 4.55
C VAL A 75 11.31 -9.98 4.99
N VAL A 76 11.10 -10.64 6.12
CA VAL A 76 12.04 -11.58 6.74
C VAL A 76 11.34 -12.88 7.15
N PRO A 77 12.07 -13.97 7.43
CA PRO A 77 11.50 -15.11 8.13
C PRO A 77 11.03 -14.70 9.54
N PRO A 78 9.94 -15.30 10.06
CA PRO A 78 9.45 -15.02 11.39
C PRO A 78 10.49 -15.42 12.46
N PRO A 79 10.56 -14.69 13.58
CA PRO A 79 11.34 -15.08 14.75
C PRO A 79 11.03 -16.54 15.13
N SER A 80 12.04 -17.29 15.59
CA SER A 80 11.87 -18.73 15.91
C SER A 80 10.74 -18.99 16.89
N VAL A 81 10.54 -18.09 17.86
CA VAL A 81 9.49 -18.16 18.87
C VAL A 81 8.07 -17.92 18.32
N TRP A 82 7.94 -17.32 17.15
CA TRP A 82 6.64 -17.01 16.52
C TRP A 82 6.37 -17.82 15.25
N ARG A 83 7.36 -18.57 14.76
CA ARG A 83 7.34 -19.29 13.48
C ARG A 83 6.17 -20.26 13.31
N GLU A 84 5.74 -20.93 14.37
CA GLU A 84 4.64 -21.90 14.31
C GLU A 84 3.25 -21.24 14.18
N ALA A 85 3.13 -19.98 14.62
CA ALA A 85 1.88 -19.24 14.57
C ALA A 85 1.71 -18.45 13.26
N THR A 86 2.77 -18.28 12.49
CA THR A 86 2.77 -17.46 11.26
C THR A 86 2.61 -18.30 10.01
N ARG A 87 1.87 -17.78 9.02
CA ARG A 87 1.62 -18.49 7.74
C ARG A 87 2.80 -18.49 6.76
N GLY A 88 3.85 -17.72 7.02
CA GLY A 88 4.96 -17.57 6.09
C GLY A 88 6.01 -16.58 6.57
N ARG A 89 6.28 -15.57 5.75
CA ARG A 89 7.20 -14.48 6.06
C ARG A 89 6.44 -13.35 6.77
N VAL A 90 7.20 -12.43 7.37
CA VAL A 90 6.65 -11.30 8.13
C VAL A 90 7.38 -10.02 7.74
N GLY A 91 6.71 -8.89 7.91
CA GLY A 91 7.32 -7.57 7.82
C GLY A 91 8.03 -7.21 9.11
N GLU A 92 9.35 -7.19 9.13
CA GLU A 92 10.13 -6.58 10.20
C GLU A 92 10.14 -5.07 9.99
N ILE A 93 9.59 -4.36 10.97
CA ILE A 93 9.50 -2.92 11.00
C ILE A 93 10.46 -2.40 12.06
N THR A 94 11.28 -1.42 11.69
CA THR A 94 12.15 -0.70 12.64
C THR A 94 11.79 0.78 12.65
N PHE A 95 11.64 1.34 13.85
CA PHE A 95 11.49 2.77 14.09
C PHE A 95 12.75 3.30 14.77
N HIS A 96 13.55 4.08 14.05
CA HIS A 96 14.81 4.60 14.56
C HIS A 96 14.62 5.79 15.50
N ALA A 97 15.42 5.82 16.56
CA ALA A 97 15.55 6.98 17.43
C ALA A 97 16.17 8.18 16.70
N GLY A 98 16.03 9.36 17.29
CA GLY A 98 16.56 10.61 16.73
C GLY A 98 15.68 11.23 15.65
N PHE A 99 14.66 10.52 15.19
CA PHE A 99 13.60 11.07 14.33
C PHE A 99 12.36 11.44 15.14
N ARG A 100 11.65 12.49 14.70
CA ARG A 100 10.44 12.94 15.38
C ARG A 100 9.30 11.94 15.21
N ASN A 101 9.10 11.42 13.99
CA ASN A 101 7.97 10.57 13.64
C ASN A 101 8.40 9.49 12.62
N PRO A 102 9.29 8.56 12.99
CA PRO A 102 9.63 7.44 12.11
C PRO A 102 8.38 6.65 11.75
N ARG A 103 8.17 6.43 10.44
CA ARG A 103 6.86 6.01 9.94
C ARG A 103 6.93 5.14 8.68
N LEU A 104 5.87 4.35 8.55
CA LEU A 104 5.51 3.61 7.35
C LEU A 104 4.17 4.12 6.87
N LEU A 105 4.08 4.36 5.57
CA LEU A 105 2.89 4.89 4.93
C LEU A 105 2.47 3.96 3.79
N VAL A 106 1.20 3.58 3.79
CA VAL A 106 0.54 2.98 2.63
C VAL A 106 -0.24 4.09 1.94
N ASP A 107 0.14 4.38 0.70
CA ASP A 107 -0.53 5.37 -0.17
C ASP A 107 -1.72 4.71 -0.85
N ASN A 108 -2.90 5.30 -0.71
CA ASN A 108 -4.18 4.83 -1.25
C ASN A 108 -4.39 3.34 -0.93
N PRO A 109 -4.62 2.99 0.36
CA PRO A 109 -4.66 1.60 0.83
C PRO A 109 -5.88 0.84 0.27
N PHE A 110 -5.73 0.27 -0.92
CA PHE A 110 -6.73 -0.54 -1.66
C PHE A 110 -8.09 0.16 -1.87
N ALA A 111 -8.97 -0.42 -2.68
CA ALA A 111 -10.30 0.15 -2.91
C ALA A 111 -11.19 0.09 -1.66
N SER A 112 -12.19 0.98 -1.59
CA SER A 112 -13.27 1.10 -0.61
C SER A 112 -13.30 0.07 0.51
N TRP A 113 -13.11 0.55 1.74
CA TRP A 113 -13.30 -0.22 2.97
C TRP A 113 -14.78 -0.31 3.38
N ALA A 114 -15.70 0.24 2.56
CA ALA A 114 -17.12 0.15 2.82
C ALA A 114 -17.59 -1.32 2.77
N GLY A 115 -18.37 -1.72 3.77
CA GLY A 115 -18.92 -3.08 3.89
C GLY A 115 -18.12 -4.02 4.79
N TYR A 116 -16.91 -3.63 5.22
CA TYR A 116 -16.16 -4.32 6.28
C TYR A 116 -16.53 -3.78 7.66
N GLN A 117 -16.25 -4.56 8.70
CA GLN A 117 -16.54 -4.27 10.09
C GLN A 117 -15.31 -3.75 10.84
N ALA A 118 -14.12 -4.27 10.55
CA ALA A 118 -12.90 -3.89 11.26
C ALA A 118 -11.64 -3.96 10.39
N LEU A 119 -10.67 -3.12 10.74
CA LEU A 119 -9.27 -3.30 10.36
C LEU A 119 -8.59 -4.17 11.42
N MET A 120 -7.92 -5.21 10.96
CA MET A 120 -7.23 -6.21 11.77
C MET A 120 -5.73 -6.18 11.49
N ILE A 121 -4.93 -6.25 12.55
CA ILE A 121 -3.46 -6.29 12.44
C ILE A 121 -2.90 -7.37 13.36
N SER A 122 -2.18 -8.35 12.79
CA SER A 122 -1.44 -9.38 13.52
C SER A 122 0.03 -8.97 13.63
N LEU A 123 0.50 -8.78 14.85
CA LEU A 123 1.87 -8.35 15.15
C LEU A 123 2.51 -9.19 16.24
N TRP A 124 3.83 -9.13 16.29
CA TRP A 124 4.63 -9.65 17.37
C TRP A 124 5.72 -8.65 17.76
N SER A 125 5.90 -8.43 19.05
CA SER A 125 6.94 -7.56 19.59
C SER A 125 8.10 -8.39 20.18
N PRO A 126 9.35 -8.12 19.77
CA PRO A 126 10.57 -8.62 20.42
C PRO A 126 10.96 -7.85 21.69
N GLU A 127 10.27 -6.76 22.01
CA GLU A 127 10.67 -5.87 23.10
C GLU A 127 10.36 -6.50 24.45
N ASP A 128 11.20 -6.24 25.46
CA ASP A 128 11.00 -6.76 26.82
C ASP A 128 9.99 -5.93 27.64
N ALA A 129 9.54 -4.79 27.12
CA ALA A 129 8.60 -3.89 27.77
C ALA A 129 7.59 -3.29 26.78
N PRO A 130 6.37 -2.94 27.23
CA PRO A 130 5.39 -2.32 26.36
C PRO A 130 5.85 -0.98 25.78
N PHE A 131 5.41 -0.68 24.56
CA PHE A 131 5.64 0.60 23.89
C PHE A 131 4.43 0.98 23.04
N GLU A 132 4.33 2.26 22.67
CA GLU A 132 3.19 2.76 21.91
C GLU A 132 3.54 2.95 20.43
N VAL A 133 2.64 2.49 19.57
CA VAL A 133 2.60 2.86 18.15
C VAL A 133 1.35 3.68 17.88
N VAL A 134 1.41 4.52 16.86
CA VAL A 134 0.31 5.37 16.44
C VAL A 134 -0.15 4.95 15.06
N LEU A 135 -1.45 4.67 14.94
CA LEU A 135 -2.11 4.45 13.66
C LEU A 135 -2.87 5.72 13.29
N ARG A 136 -2.59 6.22 12.08
CA ARG A 136 -3.30 7.33 11.46
C ARG A 136 -3.94 6.86 10.17
N ILE A 137 -5.20 7.22 9.96
CA ILE A 137 -5.92 6.97 8.70
C ILE A 137 -6.59 8.28 8.31
N ASP A 138 -6.39 8.68 7.06
CA ASP A 138 -6.98 9.88 6.47
C ASP A 138 -7.52 9.59 5.06
N ASP A 139 -8.61 10.27 4.69
CA ASP A 139 -9.24 10.28 3.36
C ASP A 139 -8.85 11.54 2.59
N GLU A 140 -9.23 11.63 1.31
CA GLU A 140 -8.89 12.78 0.45
C GLU A 140 -9.39 14.13 1.01
N ALA A 141 -10.51 14.10 1.74
CA ALA A 141 -11.10 15.28 2.34
C ALA A 141 -10.37 15.77 3.61
N ALA A 142 -9.38 15.01 4.10
CA ALA A 142 -8.68 15.33 5.33
C ALA A 142 -7.87 16.63 5.23
N THR A 143 -8.16 17.56 6.13
CA THR A 143 -7.40 18.79 6.33
C THR A 143 -6.11 18.52 7.12
N LEU A 144 -5.32 19.56 7.39
CA LEU A 144 -4.15 19.48 8.27
C LEU A 144 -4.51 19.35 9.76
N ALA A 145 -5.79 19.46 10.13
CA ALA A 145 -6.23 19.38 11.51
C ALA A 145 -6.17 17.93 12.05
N MET A 146 -5.90 17.78 13.35
CA MET A 146 -5.73 16.45 13.97
C MET A 146 -7.07 15.77 14.29
N ASP A 147 -8.10 16.56 14.50
CA ASP A 147 -9.50 16.19 14.77
C ASP A 147 -10.30 15.85 13.51
N ASP A 148 -9.62 15.84 12.37
CA ASP A 148 -10.23 15.59 11.05
C ASP A 148 -9.84 14.23 10.45
N ARG A 149 -9.23 13.36 11.26
CA ARG A 149 -8.69 12.07 10.84
C ARG A 149 -8.79 11.04 11.95
N PHE A 150 -8.66 9.76 11.61
CA PHE A 150 -8.41 8.75 12.63
C PHE A 150 -6.96 8.86 13.10
N HIS A 151 -6.76 8.96 14.41
CA HIS A 151 -5.44 9.07 15.02
C HIS A 151 -5.47 8.48 16.42
N ARG A 152 -4.98 7.24 16.57
CA ARG A 152 -5.07 6.49 17.83
C ARG A 152 -3.74 5.84 18.19
N ARG A 153 -3.42 5.84 19.49
CA ARG A 153 -2.27 5.14 20.08
C ARG A 153 -2.67 3.73 20.47
N PHE A 154 -1.79 2.78 20.23
CA PHE A 154 -1.93 1.39 20.63
C PHE A 154 -0.70 0.97 21.41
N ALA A 155 -0.91 0.49 22.64
CA ALA A 155 0.14 -0.10 23.44
C ALA A 155 0.38 -1.54 22.96
N LEU A 156 1.60 -1.83 22.51
CA LEU A 156 2.02 -3.17 22.15
C LEU A 156 2.73 -3.78 23.36
N VAL A 157 2.34 -4.99 23.72
CA VAL A 157 3.00 -5.75 24.79
C VAL A 157 4.07 -6.68 24.21
N PRO A 158 5.05 -7.13 25.01
CA PRO A 158 5.98 -8.17 24.61
C PRO A 158 5.25 -9.41 24.06
N GLY A 159 5.71 -9.94 22.93
CA GLY A 159 5.12 -11.12 22.30
C GLY A 159 3.98 -10.81 21.32
N PRO A 160 3.03 -11.75 21.11
CA PRO A 160 1.94 -11.60 20.15
C PRO A 160 0.96 -10.48 20.53
N ASN A 161 0.53 -9.72 19.53
CA ASN A 161 -0.48 -8.67 19.64
C ASN A 161 -1.46 -8.80 18.47
N GLU A 162 -2.75 -8.62 18.74
CA GLU A 162 -3.78 -8.54 17.72
C GLU A 162 -4.58 -7.25 17.92
N LEU A 163 -4.51 -6.36 16.92
CA LEU A 163 -5.23 -5.09 16.95
C LEU A 163 -6.50 -5.23 16.11
N ARG A 164 -7.66 -5.07 16.75
CA ARG A 164 -8.96 -4.94 16.10
C ARG A 164 -9.44 -3.50 16.22
N ILE A 165 -9.54 -2.81 15.09
CA ILE A 165 -10.02 -1.43 15.01
C ILE A 165 -11.36 -1.44 14.28
N PRO A 166 -12.50 -1.23 14.96
CA PRO A 166 -13.80 -1.13 14.29
C PRO A 166 -13.79 -0.03 13.24
N LEU A 167 -14.30 -0.32 12.03
CA LEU A 167 -14.41 0.71 10.99
C LEU A 167 -15.39 1.82 11.37
N ALA A 168 -16.37 1.51 12.24
CA ALA A 168 -17.22 2.54 12.84
C ALA A 168 -16.41 3.56 13.66
N ASP A 169 -15.40 3.11 14.40
CA ASP A 169 -14.51 4.01 15.16
C ASP A 169 -13.66 4.87 14.22
N ILE A 170 -13.21 4.32 13.10
CA ILE A 170 -12.42 5.05 12.09
C ILE A 170 -13.31 6.10 11.42
N ARG A 171 -14.49 5.69 10.95
CA ARG A 171 -15.47 6.55 10.29
C ARG A 171 -15.91 7.72 11.18
N LEU A 172 -16.12 7.46 12.47
CA LEU A 172 -16.62 8.46 13.43
C LEU A 172 -15.50 9.16 14.21
N SER A 173 -14.23 8.94 13.87
CA SER A 173 -13.11 9.56 14.57
C SER A 173 -13.02 11.07 14.37
N PRO A 174 -13.30 11.64 13.17
CA PRO A 174 -13.33 13.07 13.02
C PRO A 174 -14.48 13.71 13.82
N THR A 175 -14.27 14.92 14.35
CA THR A 175 -15.27 15.55 15.24
C THR A 175 -16.44 16.20 14.52
N THR A 176 -16.24 16.63 13.28
CA THR A 176 -17.18 17.50 12.53
C THR A 176 -17.79 16.83 11.31
N ARG A 177 -17.29 15.64 10.93
CA ARG A 177 -17.72 14.87 9.77
C ARG A 177 -17.45 13.39 9.98
N GLU A 178 -17.84 12.59 9.02
CA GLU A 178 -17.41 11.20 8.93
C GLU A 178 -16.25 11.07 7.95
N LEU A 179 -15.35 10.12 8.23
CA LEU A 179 -14.27 9.74 7.34
C LEU A 179 -14.82 8.86 6.21
N ASP A 180 -14.54 9.20 4.95
CA ASP A 180 -14.98 8.46 3.78
C ASP A 180 -14.15 7.18 3.62
N LEU A 181 -14.68 6.08 4.16
CA LEU A 181 -14.09 4.76 4.03
C LEU A 181 -14.07 4.26 2.57
N GLY A 182 -14.80 4.91 1.66
CA GLY A 182 -14.79 4.62 0.23
C GLY A 182 -13.55 5.10 -0.49
N ASP A 183 -12.90 6.15 0.03
CA ASP A 183 -11.79 6.84 -0.63
C ASP A 183 -10.72 7.28 0.37
N LEU A 184 -10.02 6.29 0.93
CA LEU A 184 -8.91 6.52 1.85
C LEU A 184 -7.65 6.95 1.09
N GLU A 185 -6.99 7.98 1.61
CA GLU A 185 -5.76 8.51 1.03
C GLU A 185 -4.53 7.87 1.66
N ASN A 186 -4.46 7.80 2.99
CA ASN A 186 -3.28 7.27 3.66
C ASN A 186 -3.63 6.40 4.85
N LEU A 187 -2.86 5.32 5.01
CA LEU A 187 -2.69 4.61 6.28
C LEU A 187 -1.24 4.78 6.74
N VAL A 188 -1.04 5.25 7.96
CA VAL A 188 0.29 5.53 8.51
C VAL A 188 0.46 4.87 9.87
N LEU A 189 1.51 4.07 10.00
CA LEU A 189 1.97 3.53 11.29
C LEU A 189 3.27 4.24 11.68
N PHE A 190 3.32 4.83 12.87
CA PHE A 190 4.50 5.57 13.32
C PHE A 190 4.68 5.56 14.83
N MET A 191 5.85 6.02 15.30
CA MET A 191 6.12 6.31 16.70
C MET A 191 6.36 7.81 16.90
N ASP A 192 5.88 8.37 18.02
CA ASP A 192 6.14 9.78 18.38
C ASP A 192 7.42 9.86 19.22
N ARG A 193 8.48 10.43 18.64
CA ARG A 193 9.80 10.68 19.24
C ARG A 193 10.33 9.51 20.09
N PRO A 194 10.57 8.33 19.48
CA PRO A 194 11.12 7.20 20.22
C PRO A 194 12.49 7.53 20.83
N ALA A 195 12.68 7.20 22.11
CA ALA A 195 13.93 7.45 22.83
C ALA A 195 15.06 6.48 22.44
N ARG A 196 14.71 5.35 21.84
CA ARG A 196 15.60 4.28 21.35
C ARG A 196 14.97 3.63 20.13
N ASP A 197 15.74 2.84 19.39
CA ASP A 197 15.20 2.07 18.29
C ASP A 197 14.19 1.05 18.82
N HIS A 198 13.09 0.89 18.08
CA HIS A 198 12.05 -0.10 18.36
C HIS A 198 11.85 -1.00 17.16
N ARG A 199 11.65 -2.28 17.43
CA ARG A 199 11.38 -3.27 16.39
C ARG A 199 10.04 -3.95 16.64
N LEU A 200 9.32 -4.24 15.58
CA LEU A 200 8.15 -5.10 15.63
C LEU A 200 8.03 -5.91 14.34
N PHE A 201 7.28 -7.00 14.40
CA PHE A 201 7.01 -7.85 13.26
C PHE A 201 5.53 -7.82 12.96
N VAL A 202 5.15 -7.63 11.71
CA VAL A 202 3.76 -7.68 11.25
C VAL A 202 3.61 -8.89 10.36
N GLU A 203 2.69 -9.78 10.71
CA GLU A 203 2.32 -10.88 9.84
C GLU A 203 1.35 -10.39 8.77
N ARG A 204 0.29 -9.68 9.19
CA ARG A 204 -0.78 -9.30 8.26
C ARG A 204 -1.56 -8.09 8.75
N LEU A 205 -2.04 -7.31 7.78
CA LEU A 205 -2.99 -6.23 7.91
C LEU A 205 -4.17 -6.52 6.97
N TRP A 206 -5.39 -6.69 7.48
CA TRP A 206 -6.56 -7.04 6.67
C TRP A 206 -7.86 -6.43 7.18
N LEU A 207 -8.88 -6.42 6.34
CA LEU A 207 -10.24 -6.01 6.64
C LEU A 207 -11.09 -7.26 6.91
N GLU A 208 -11.93 -7.21 7.93
CA GLU A 208 -12.90 -8.26 8.26
C GLU A 208 -14.33 -7.79 8.00
#